data_AF-A0A9E1ZDU8-F1
#
_entry.id   AF-A0A9E1ZDU8-F1
#
_cell.length_a   1.000
_cell.length_b   1.000
_cell.length_c   1.000
_cell.angle_alpha   90.00
_cell.angle_beta   90.00
_cell.angle_gamma   90.00
#
_symmetry.space_group_name_H-M   'P 1'
#
loop_
_entity.id
_entity.type
_entity.pdbx_description
1 polymer ?
#
loop_
_entity_poly.entity_id
_entity_poly.type
_entity_poly.pdbx_seq_one_letter_code
_entity_poly.pdbx_strand_id
1 'polypeptide(L)' 'MKHLFDLLLCSLSLVIFSFVMFTIAITIRLTSKGQILYWSDRVGKNNRIFEMPKFRTMHINTPVMATHKM' A
#
# COMPACT_ATOMS: atom_id res chain seq x y z
N MET A 1 -13.01 -9.70 20.36
CA MET A 1 -11.80 -9.00 20.87
C MET A 1 -10.78 -8.71 19.78
N LYS A 2 -10.30 -9.71 19.02
CA LYS A 2 -9.25 -9.50 17.99
C LYS A 2 -9.59 -8.41 16.96
N HIS A 3 -10.78 -8.45 16.35
CA HIS A 3 -11.20 -7.43 15.37
C HIS A 3 -11.31 -6.01 15.92
N LEU A 4 -11.81 -5.86 17.16
CA LEU A 4 -11.92 -4.54 17.80
C LEU A 4 -10.53 -3.99 18.12
N PHE A 5 -9.64 -4.83 18.64
CA PHE A 5 -8.25 -4.48 18.89
C PHE A 5 -7.53 -4.08 17.59
N ASP A 6 -7.67 -4.89 16.53
CA ASP A 6 -7.07 -4.62 15.22
C ASP A 6 -7.58 -3.28 14.66
N LEU A 7 -8.87 -2.97 14.80
CA LEU A 7 -9.46 -1.72 14.34
C LEU A 7 -8.92 -0.50 15.11
N LEU A 8 -8.86 -0.60 16.45
CA LEU A 8 -8.35 0.46 17.31
C LEU A 8 -6.86 0.72 17.09
N LEU A 9 -6.06 -0.34 16.97
CA LEU A 9 -4.63 -0.23 16.72
C LEU A 9 -4.37 0.35 15.32
N CYS A 10 -5.13 -0.09 14.31
CA CYS A 10 -5.03 0.42 12.94
C CYS A 10 -5.41 1.91 12.88
N SER A 11 -6.51 2.32 13.49
CA SER A 11 -6.94 3.73 13.49
C SER A 11 -5.94 4.62 14.23
N LEU A 12 -5.44 4.20 15.39
CA LEU A 12 -4.41 4.92 16.13
C LEU A 12 -3.11 5.04 15.33
N SER A 13 -2.66 3.95 14.70
CA SER A 13 -1.46 3.96 13.86
C SER A 13 -1.62 4.90 12.67
N LEU A 14 -2.78 4.91 12.02
CA LEU A 14 -3.06 5.82 10.91
C LEU A 14 -2.97 7.28 11.33
N VAL A 15 -3.49 7.64 12.51
CA VAL A 15 -3.39 9.02 13.03
C VAL A 15 -1.93 9.37 13.30
N ILE A 16 -1.19 8.51 14.02
CA ILE A 16 0.21 8.75 14.39
C ILE A 16 1.11 8.89 13.15
N PHE A 17 0.94 8.01 12.17
CA PHE A 17 1.79 7.98 10.98
C PHE A 17 1.27 8.85 9.82
N SER A 18 0.10 9.47 9.94
CA SER A 18 -0.53 10.27 8.88
C SER A 18 0.40 11.34 8.30
N PHE A 19 1.13 12.05 9.16
CA PHE A 19 2.06 13.10 8.73
C PHE A 19 3.20 12.56 7.87
N VAL A 20 3.82 11.46 8.29
CA VAL A 20 4.90 10.79 7.52
C VAL A 20 4.36 10.21 6.20
N MET A 21 3.17 9.61 6.25
CA MET A 21 2.51 9.10 5.04
C MET A 21 2.22 10.23 4.04
N PHE A 22 1.85 11.41 4.53
CA PHE A 22 1.60 12.59 3.71
C PHE A 22 2.87 13.13 3.03
N THR A 23 4.00 13.21 3.74
CA THR A 23 5.27 13.65 3.13
C THR A 23 5.76 12.68 2.06
N ILE A 24 5.61 11.37 2.28
CA ILE A 24 5.89 10.33 1.27
C ILE A 24 4.97 10.50 0.07
N ALA A 25 3.67 10.73 0.30
CA ALA A 25 2.69 10.92 -0.77
C ALA A 25 3.05 12.11 -1.68
N ILE A 26 3.45 13.24 -1.10
CA ILE A 26 3.92 14.41 -1.84
C ILE A 26 5.18 14.06 -2.64
N THR A 27 6.15 13.40 -2.01
CA THR A 27 7.42 13.05 -2.65
C THR A 27 7.21 12.18 -3.90
N ILE A 28 6.34 11.18 -3.81
CA ILE A 28 6.00 10.31 -4.94
C ILE A 28 5.34 11.11 -6.07
N ARG A 29 4.42 12.02 -5.70
CA ARG A 29 3.69 12.86 -6.67
C ARG A 29 4.60 13.84 -7.40
N LEU A 30 5.64 14.35 -6.73
CA LEU A 30 6.61 15.27 -7.31
C LEU A 30 7.65 14.56 -8.19
N THR A 31 8.06 13.35 -7.81
CA THR A 31 9.12 12.60 -8.51
C THR A 31 8.61 11.78 -9.69
N SER A 32 7.34 11.37 -9.71
CA SER A 32 6.79 10.50 -10.74
C SER A 32 5.32 10.81 -11.07
N LYS A 33 4.98 10.84 -12.36
CA LYS A 33 3.58 11.01 -12.79
C LYS A 33 2.72 9.81 -12.35
N GLY A 34 1.42 10.00 -12.13
CA GLY A 34 0.46 8.93 -11.81
C GLY A 34 0.04 8.80 -10.34
N GLN A 35 -0.50 7.62 -9.99
CA GLN A 35 -1.08 7.31 -8.68
C GLN A 35 0.00 7.15 -7.59
N ILE A 36 -0.30 7.62 -6.38
CA ILE A 36 0.63 7.58 -5.23
C ILE A 36 0.72 6.16 -4.65
N LEU A 37 -0.40 5.43 -4.65
CA LEU A 37 -0.49 4.08 -4.15
C LEU A 37 -0.48 3.08 -5.30
N TYR A 38 0.17 1.95 -5.08
CA TYR A 38 0.09 0.73 -5.86
C TYR A 38 -0.74 -0.30 -5.10
N TRP A 39 -1.69 -0.93 -5.80
CA TRP A 39 -2.58 -1.95 -5.25
C TRP A 39 -2.11 -3.31 -5.73
N SER A 40 -1.69 -4.18 -4.79
CA SER A 40 -1.28 -5.55 -5.12
C SER A 40 -2.29 -6.56 -4.61
N ASP A 41 -2.72 -7.48 -5.45
CA ASP A 41 -3.58 -8.58 -5.04
C ASP A 41 -2.87 -9.52 -4.05
N ARG A 42 -3.60 -9.91 -3.01
CA ARG A 42 -3.17 -10.88 -2.00
C ARG A 42 -4.30 -11.84 -1.67
N VAL A 43 -3.93 -13.10 -1.43
CA VAL A 43 -4.88 -14.10 -0.93
C VAL A 43 -5.13 -13.85 0.55
N GLY A 44 -6.38 -13.51 0.89
CA GLY A 44 -6.82 -13.24 2.24
C GLY A 44 -7.55 -14.43 2.88
N LYS A 45 -8.34 -14.14 3.91
CA LYS A 45 -9.13 -15.14 4.64
C LYS A 45 -10.12 -15.84 3.69
N ASN A 46 -10.18 -17.18 3.79
CA ASN A 46 -11.04 -18.03 2.97
C ASN A 46 -10.78 -17.89 1.46
N ASN A 47 -9.51 -17.72 1.06
CA ASN A 47 -9.08 -17.53 -0.33
C ASN A 47 -9.72 -16.33 -1.05
N ARG A 48 -10.32 -15.39 -0.30
CA ARG A 48 -10.81 -14.16 -0.90
C ARG A 48 -9.63 -13.24 -1.19
N ILE A 49 -9.49 -12.87 -2.46
CA ILE A 49 -8.51 -11.89 -2.89
C ILE A 49 -8.87 -10.54 -2.29
N PHE A 50 -7.87 -9.82 -1.78
CA PHE A 50 -8.00 -8.43 -1.36
C PHE A 50 -6.84 -7.62 -1.90
N GLU A 51 -7.10 -6.34 -2.15
CA GLU A 51 -6.08 -5.41 -2.61
C GLU A 51 -5.30 -4.87 -1.40
N MET A 52 -3.97 -4.96 -1.47
CA MET A 52 -3.06 -4.43 -0.45
C MET A 52 -2.44 -3.12 -0.95
N PRO A 53 -2.90 -1.94 -0.48
CA PRO A 53 -2.32 -0.66 -0.87
C PRO A 53 -0.92 -0.48 -0.29
N LYS A 54 -0.01 0.07 -1.11
CA LYS A 54 1.37 0.42 -0.73
C LYS A 54 1.79 1.69 -1.45
N PHE A 55 2.71 2.46 -0.88
CA PHE A 55 3.33 3.54 -1.62
C PHE A 55 4.07 3.01 -2.86
N ARG A 56 3.84 3.66 -4.00
CA ARG A 56 4.45 3.26 -5.26
C ARG A 56 5.94 3.60 -5.27
N THR A 57 6.77 2.58 -5.46
CA THR A 57 8.22 2.73 -5.61
C THR A 57 8.70 2.50 -7.04
N MET A 58 7.93 1.77 -7.87
CA MET A 58 8.27 1.44 -9.27
C MET A 58 7.64 2.44 -10.26
N HIS A 59 8.24 2.56 -11.45
CA HIS A 59 7.68 3.36 -12.54
C HIS A 59 6.35 2.78 -13.04
N ILE A 60 5.50 3.66 -13.59
CA ILE A 60 4.29 3.26 -14.30
C ILE A 60 4.70 2.33 -15.47
N ASN A 61 3.92 1.28 -15.70
CA ASN A 61 4.14 0.25 -16.73
C ASN A 61 5.25 -0.77 -16.43
N THR A 62 5.78 -0.82 -15.22
CA THR A 62 6.65 -1.94 -14.83
C THR A 62 5.83 -3.24 -14.81
N PRO A 63 6.23 -4.31 -15.53
CA PRO A 63 5.49 -5.56 -15.54
C PRO A 63 5.56 -6.26 -14.18
N VAL A 64 4.42 -6.80 -13.73
CA VAL A 64 4.31 -7.55 -12.48
C VAL A 64 4.76 -8.99 -12.74
N MET A 65 6.07 -9.20 -12.70
CA MET A 65 6.70 -10.48 -13.02
C MET A 65 7.76 -10.81 -11.97
N ALA A 66 7.92 -12.11 -11.67
CA ALA A 66 8.99 -12.56 -10.80
C ALA A 66 10.34 -12.38 -11.50
N THR A 67 11.37 -11.93 -10.78
CA THR A 67 12.68 -11.60 -11.36
C THR A 67 13.31 -12.76 -12.14
N HIS A 68 13.03 -14.02 -11.75
CA HIS A 68 13.52 -15.20 -12.48
C HIS A 68 12.79 -15.46 -13.81
N LYS A 69 11.74 -14.71 -14.13
CA LYS A 69 10.95 -14.81 -15.37
C LYS A 69 11.16 -13.62 -16.31
N MET A 70 11.93 -12.61 -15.88
CA MET A 70 12.38 -11.50 -16.74
C MET A 70 13.58 -11.94 -17.56
#